data_AF-A0A1G2XKU2-F1
#
_entry.id   AF-A0A1G2XKU2-F1
#
_cell.length_a   1.000
_cell.length_b   1.000
_cell.length_c   1.000
_cell.angle_alpha   90.00
_cell.angle_beta   90.00
_cell.angle_gamma   90.00
#
_symmetry.space_group_name_H-M   'P 1'
#
loop_
_entity.id
_entity.type
_entity.pdbx_description
1 polymer ?
#
loop_
_entity_poly.entity_id
_entity_poly.type
_entity_poly.pdbx_seq_one_letter_code
_entity_poly.pdbx_strand_id
1 'polypeptide(L)'
;MLKGVDIYDPLTGEVYSDSGNRIAAWFIDTDYDMRAFCISQAFIPDSSAWDKLKRALKAPIDEDKFELLTSTRSLPFKLGKEKRIAVKVIDHRGNEVMVVR
;
A
#
# COMPACT_ATOMS: atom_id res chain seq x y z
N MET A 1 10.88 1.27 2.32
CA MET A 1 10.68 0.80 0.93
C MET A 1 10.04 -0.56 1.01
N LEU A 2 8.92 -0.75 0.32
CA LEU A 2 8.28 -2.04 0.17
C LEU A 2 9.09 -2.87 -0.84
N LYS A 3 9.52 -4.06 -0.44
CA LYS A 3 10.28 -4.97 -1.33
C LYS A 3 9.35 -5.87 -2.14
N GLY A 4 8.21 -6.26 -1.54
CA GLY A 4 7.31 -7.25 -2.11
C GLY A 4 6.41 -7.84 -1.04
N VAL A 5 5.73 -8.92 -1.40
CA VAL A 5 4.88 -9.73 -0.52
C VAL A 5 5.15 -11.20 -0.80
N ASP A 6 5.16 -12.02 0.24
CA ASP A 6 5.22 -13.47 0.07
C ASP A 6 3.81 -14.02 -0.08
N ILE A 7 3.58 -14.80 -1.13
CA ILE A 7 2.28 -15.37 -1.49
C ILE A 7 2.35 -16.88 -1.28
N TYR A 8 1.33 -17.40 -0.59
CA TYR A 8 1.11 -18.84 -0.44
C TYR A 8 0.23 -19.38 -1.57
N ASP A 9 0.71 -20.39 -2.29
CA ASP A 9 -0.08 -21.14 -3.26
C ASP A 9 -0.72 -22.35 -2.57
N PRO A 10 -2.07 -22.38 -2.40
CA PRO A 10 -2.74 -23.48 -1.73
C PRO A 10 -2.80 -24.77 -2.58
N LEU A 11 -2.53 -24.71 -3.88
CA LEU A 11 -2.53 -25.89 -4.76
C LEU A 11 -1.20 -26.65 -4.67
N THR A 12 -0.09 -25.92 -4.58
CA THR A 12 1.26 -26.52 -4.50
C THR A 12 1.80 -26.60 -3.07
N GLY A 13 1.28 -25.78 -2.16
CA GLY A 13 1.78 -25.63 -0.80
C GLY A 13 3.05 -24.79 -0.69
N GLU A 14 3.49 -24.15 -1.78
CA GLU A 14 4.72 -23.36 -1.82
C GLU A 14 4.47 -21.89 -1.46
N VAL A 15 5.51 -21.25 -0.93
CA VAL A 15 5.55 -19.80 -0.72
C VAL A 15 6.54 -19.20 -1.69
N TYR A 16 6.11 -18.19 -2.44
CA TYR A 16 6.98 -17.44 -3.36
C TYR A 16 6.86 -15.93 -3.10
N SER A 17 7.97 -15.21 -3.29
CA SER A 17 7.98 -13.75 -3.18
C SER A 17 7.53 -13.11 -4.48
N ASP A 18 6.54 -12.22 -4.41
CA ASP A 18 6.18 -11.35 -5.51
C ASP A 18 6.72 -9.92 -5.28
N SER A 19 7.07 -9.24 -6.36
CA SER A 19 7.66 -7.91 -6.32
C SER A 19 6.64 -6.83 -5.94
N GLY A 20 7.11 -5.74 -5.31
CA GLY A 20 6.26 -4.59 -4.99
C GLY A 20 5.60 -3.90 -6.19
N ASN A 21 5.94 -4.28 -7.43
CA ASN A 21 5.32 -3.77 -8.66
C ASN A 21 4.08 -4.58 -9.09
N ARG A 22 3.79 -5.72 -8.45
CA ARG A 22 2.68 -6.64 -8.79
C ARG A 22 1.59 -6.72 -7.71
N ILE A 23 1.62 -5.80 -6.75
CA ILE A 23 0.56 -5.62 -5.76
C ILE A 23 -0.49 -4.65 -6.29
N ALA A 24 -1.74 -4.81 -5.85
CA ALA A 24 -2.82 -3.92 -6.25
C ALA A 24 -2.71 -2.57 -5.52
N ALA A 25 -2.42 -2.61 -4.22
CA ALA A 25 -2.24 -1.42 -3.40
C ALA A 25 -1.42 -1.72 -2.15
N TRP A 26 -0.84 -0.68 -1.56
CA TRP A 26 -0.30 -0.75 -0.22
C TRP A 26 -0.54 0.56 0.54
N PHE A 27 -0.65 0.43 1.85
CA PHE A 27 -1.05 1.50 2.76
C PHE A 27 -0.13 1.55 3.96
N ILE A 28 0.02 2.75 4.52
CA ILE A 28 0.78 2.98 5.74
C ILE A 28 -0.11 3.67 6.76
N ASP A 29 -0.15 3.13 7.96
CA ASP A 29 -0.51 3.84 9.18
C ASP A 29 0.79 4.22 9.89
N THR A 30 1.03 5.53 10.04
CA THR A 30 2.28 6.06 10.59
C THR A 30 2.32 6.12 12.12
N ASP A 31 1.20 5.82 12.79
CA ASP A 31 1.09 5.85 14.25
C ASP A 31 0.09 4.81 14.78
N TYR A 32 0.26 3.57 14.36
CA TYR A 32 -0.72 2.50 14.57
C TYR A 32 -0.94 2.20 16.06
N ASP A 33 -2.19 2.32 16.51
CA ASP A 33 -2.61 2.16 17.91
C ASP A 33 -2.92 0.72 18.33
N MET A 34 -2.65 -0.26 17.45
CA MET A 34 -2.99 -1.68 17.60
C MET A 34 -4.49 -2.01 17.61
N ARG A 35 -5.37 -1.05 17.29
CA ARG A 35 -6.82 -1.24 17.29
C ARG A 35 -7.42 -1.01 15.93
N ALA A 36 -7.11 0.12 15.30
CA ALA A 36 -7.70 0.53 14.04
C ALA A 36 -6.60 0.94 13.07
N PHE A 37 -6.66 0.38 11.85
CA PHE A 37 -5.73 0.78 10.80
C PHE A 37 -6.21 2.09 10.18
N CYS A 38 -5.48 3.18 10.44
CA CYS A 38 -5.78 4.51 9.92
C CYS A 38 -4.84 4.84 8.76
N ILE A 39 -5.38 4.82 7.53
CA ILE A 39 -4.60 5.09 6.32
C ILE A 39 -4.05 6.53 6.37
N SER A 40 -2.73 6.66 6.51
CA SER A 40 -2.00 7.92 6.46
C SER A 40 -1.35 8.15 5.09
N GLN A 41 -0.96 7.06 4.41
CA GLN A 41 -0.48 7.08 3.03
C GLN A 41 -1.08 5.91 2.25
N ALA A 42 -1.42 6.14 0.98
CA ALA A 42 -1.99 5.15 0.09
C ALA A 42 -1.24 5.14 -1.24
N PHE A 43 -0.85 3.95 -1.68
CA PHE A 43 -0.07 3.76 -2.90
C PHE A 43 -0.72 2.71 -3.79
N ILE A 44 -0.86 3.04 -5.06
CA ILE A 44 -1.48 2.20 -6.09
C ILE A 44 -0.52 2.20 -7.29
N PRO A 45 0.29 1.13 -7.46
CA PRO A 45 1.29 1.07 -8.53
C PRO A 45 0.69 1.12 -9.94
N ASP A 46 -0.52 0.59 -10.12
CA ASP A 46 -1.22 0.65 -11.41
C ASP A 46 -1.80 2.05 -11.66
N SER A 47 -1.05 2.83 -12.44
CA SER A 47 -1.43 4.18 -12.94
C SER A 47 -2.80 4.24 -13.66
N SER A 48 -3.36 3.12 -14.12
CA SER A 48 -4.65 3.10 -14.83
C SER A 48 -5.86 3.05 -13.88
N ALA A 49 -5.72 2.48 -12.68
CA ALA A 49 -6.78 2.43 -11.66
C ALA A 49 -7.21 3.84 -11.20
N TRP A 50 -6.26 4.75 -11.30
CA TRP A 50 -6.32 6.14 -10.93
C TRP A 50 -7.20 7.02 -11.83
N ASP A 51 -7.36 6.70 -13.12
CA ASP A 51 -8.30 7.42 -13.99
C ASP A 51 -9.75 7.25 -13.50
N LYS A 52 -10.06 6.08 -12.97
CA LYS A 52 -11.36 5.82 -12.32
C LYS A 52 -11.50 6.64 -11.04
N LEU A 53 -10.43 6.76 -10.25
CA LEU A 53 -10.43 7.56 -9.03
C LEU A 53 -10.56 9.06 -9.31
N LYS A 54 -9.84 9.58 -10.32
CA LYS A 54 -9.94 10.97 -10.81
C LYS A 54 -11.40 11.30 -11.13
N ARG A 55 -12.08 10.42 -11.87
CA ARG A 55 -13.51 10.57 -12.18
C ARG A 55 -14.40 10.53 -10.94
N ALA A 56 -14.11 9.67 -9.97
CA ALA A 56 -14.90 9.53 -8.75
C ALA A 56 -14.76 10.73 -7.80
N LEU A 57 -13.54 11.26 -7.63
CA LEU A 57 -13.24 12.35 -6.71
C LEU A 57 -13.73 13.73 -7.20
N LYS A 58 -13.99 13.88 -8.52
CA LYS A 58 -14.46 15.14 -9.15
C LYS A 58 -13.62 16.38 -8.75
N ALA A 59 -12.35 16.18 -8.45
CA ALA A 59 -11.44 17.21 -7.97
C ALA A 59 -10.20 17.28 -8.88
N PRO A 60 -9.61 18.47 -9.07
CA PRO A 60 -8.33 18.59 -9.76
C PRO A 60 -7.26 17.84 -8.96
N ILE A 61 -6.54 16.95 -9.64
CA ILE A 61 -5.45 16.16 -9.07
C ILE A 61 -4.14 16.67 -9.66
N ASP A 62 -3.20 16.95 -8.75
CA ASP A 62 -1.83 17.33 -9.07
C ASP A 62 -1.07 16.09 -9.56
N GLU A 63 -0.67 16.09 -10.83
CA GLU A 63 -0.08 14.92 -11.50
C GLU A 63 1.27 14.51 -10.90
N ASP A 64 2.08 15.48 -10.46
CA ASP A 64 3.38 15.21 -9.84
C ASP A 64 3.19 14.53 -8.48
N LYS A 65 2.21 15.00 -7.69
CA LYS A 65 1.86 14.34 -6.42
C LYS A 65 1.32 12.94 -6.62
N PHE A 66 0.74 12.68 -7.78
CA PHE A 66 0.11 11.43 -8.12
C PHE A 66 1.11 10.35 -8.50
N GLU A 67 2.14 10.71 -9.26
CA GLU A 67 3.24 9.81 -9.61
C GLU A 67 3.93 9.29 -8.35
N LEU A 68 4.06 10.13 -7.33
CA LEU A 68 4.59 9.72 -6.02
C LEU A 68 3.77 8.59 -5.35
N LEU A 69 2.46 8.52 -5.61
CA LEU A 69 1.57 7.49 -5.07
C LEU A 69 1.63 6.16 -5.85
N THR A 70 2.41 6.09 -6.93
CA THR A 70 2.71 4.83 -7.64
C THR A 70 3.99 4.15 -7.13
N SER A 71 4.72 4.82 -6.23
CA SER A 71 6.01 4.33 -5.72
C SER A 71 5.88 3.16 -4.74
N THR A 72 6.94 2.36 -4.64
CA THR A 72 7.19 1.40 -3.55
C THR A 72 7.92 2.02 -2.36
N ARG A 73 8.23 3.32 -2.43
CA ARG A 73 8.84 4.09 -1.35
C ARG A 73 7.79 4.96 -0.68
N SER A 74 7.74 4.90 0.65
CA SER A 74 6.89 5.79 1.43
C SER A 74 7.32 7.24 1.24
N LEU A 75 6.36 8.16 1.30
CA LEU A 75 6.66 9.56 1.46
C LEU A 75 7.28 9.77 2.85
N PRO A 76 8.16 10.76 3.04
CA PRO A 76 8.67 11.10 4.37
C PRO A 76 7.52 11.39 5.34
N PHE A 77 7.59 10.85 6.55
CA PHE A 77 6.63 11.13 7.63
C PHE A 77 7.36 11.21 8.97
N LYS A 78 6.73 11.87 9.95
CA LYS A 78 7.19 11.88 11.33
C LYS A 78 6.52 10.72 12.06
N LEU A 79 7.26 10.06 12.96
CA LEU A 79 6.65 9.10 13.87
C LEU A 79 5.67 9.83 14.79
N GLY A 80 4.49 9.23 14.99
CA GLY A 80 3.52 9.72 15.95
C GLY A 80 3.83 9.27 17.38
N LYS A 81 2.80 9.30 18.22
CA LYS A 81 2.89 9.06 19.67
C LYS A 81 3.17 7.60 20.00
N GLU A 82 2.53 6.68 19.31
CA GLU A 82 2.63 5.24 19.50
C GLU A 82 3.97 4.69 18.97
N LYS A 83 4.67 5.49 18.15
CA LYS A 83 6.00 5.17 17.56
C LYS A 83 6.00 3.82 16.85
N ARG A 84 4.87 3.49 16.24
CA ARG A 84 4.60 2.21 15.62
C ARG A 84 4.03 2.45 14.25
N ILE A 85 4.50 1.71 13.26
CA ILE A 85 3.94 1.78 11.91
C ILE A 85 3.27 0.46 11.57
N ALA A 86 2.15 0.54 10.88
CA ALA A 86 1.57 -0.63 10.23
C ALA A 86 1.60 -0.43 8.72
N VAL A 87 2.07 -1.46 8.01
CA VAL A 87 2.07 -1.51 6.56
C VAL A 87 1.10 -2.60 6.15
N LYS A 88 0.12 -2.23 5.34
CA LYS A 88 -0.89 -3.14 4.79
C LYS A 88 -0.68 -3.25 3.29
N VAL A 89 -0.68 -4.47 2.76
CA VAL A 89 -0.49 -4.76 1.35
C VAL A 89 -1.69 -5.56 0.85
N ILE A 90 -2.22 -5.18 -0.30
CA ILE A 90 -3.29 -5.88 -1.01
C ILE A 90 -2.69 -6.44 -2.31
N ASP A 91 -2.73 -7.77 -2.46
CA ASP A 91 -2.30 -8.40 -3.71
C ASP A 91 -3.36 -8.25 -4.82
N HIS A 92 -3.04 -8.66 -6.04
CA HIS A 92 -3.95 -8.61 -7.19
C HIS A 92 -5.17 -9.55 -7.07
N ARG A 93 -5.14 -10.51 -6.13
CA ARG A 93 -6.24 -11.44 -5.83
C ARG A 93 -7.18 -10.86 -4.76
N GLY A 94 -6.82 -9.74 -4.15
CA GLY A 94 -7.56 -9.10 -3.06
C GLY A 94 -7.19 -9.63 -1.68
N ASN A 95 -6.14 -10.45 -1.53
CA ASN A 95 -5.68 -10.88 -0.22
C ASN A 95 -4.99 -9.72 0.50
N GLU A 96 -5.24 -9.61 1.80
CA GLU A 96 -4.63 -8.60 2.66
C GLU A 96 -3.56 -9.23 3.55
N VAL A 97 -2.39 -8.60 3.58
CA VAL A 97 -1.33 -8.90 4.56
C VAL A 97 -0.95 -7.61 5.27
N MET A 98 -0.74 -7.69 6.58
CA MET A 98 -0.32 -6.55 7.39
C MET A 98 0.92 -6.89 8.22
N VAL A 99 1.82 -5.93 8.30
CA VAL A 99 3.05 -6.00 9.08
C VAL A 99 3.15 -4.77 9.97
N VAL A 100 3.42 -5.01 11.25
CA VAL A 100 3.66 -3.95 12.24
C VAL A 100 5.16 -3.85 12.52
N ARG A 101 5.67 -2.62 12.67
CA ARG A 101 7.07 -2.31 12.97
C ARG A 101 7.17 -1.24 14.05
#